data_AF-M0CHF9-F1
#
_entry.id   AF-M0CHF9-F1
#
_cell.length_a   1.000
_cell.length_b   1.000
_cell.length_c   1.000
_cell.angle_alpha   90.00
_cell.angle_beta   90.00
_cell.angle_gamma   90.00
#
_symmetry.space_group_name_H-M   'P 1'
#
loop_
_entity.id
_entity.type
_entity.pdbx_description
1 polymer ?
#
loop_
_entity_poly.entity_id
_entity_poly.type
_entity_poly.pdbx_seq_one_letter_code
_entity_poly.pdbx_strand_id
1 'polypeptide(L)' 'MARDITGIVDRSRIDDRSLTIDRYDLLLGLIPTAFVVAFLASRLLSLPFEAAVLGGAAIAALALFDGVFFRPPTGLRGT' A
#
# COMPACT_ATOMS: atom_id res chain seq x y z
N MET A 1 -40.18 16.40 -6.31
CA MET A 1 -38.77 16.45 -6.81
C MET A 1 -37.85 16.05 -5.68
N ALA A 2 -37.51 14.76 -5.57
CA ALA A 2 -36.55 14.26 -4.58
C ALA A 2 -35.14 14.51 -5.11
N ARG A 3 -34.38 15.37 -4.42
CA ARG A 3 -32.98 15.62 -4.78
C ARG A 3 -32.16 14.43 -4.30
N ASP A 4 -31.29 13.94 -5.17
CA ASP A 4 -30.41 12.80 -4.97
C ASP A 4 -29.41 13.09 -3.83
N ILE A 5 -29.76 12.65 -2.61
CA ILE A 5 -28.93 12.78 -1.39
C ILE A 5 -27.91 11.64 -1.31
N THR A 6 -28.11 10.59 -2.12
CA THR A 6 -27.30 9.36 -2.15
C THR A 6 -25.83 9.66 -2.47
N GLY A 7 -25.57 10.57 -3.41
CA GLY A 7 -24.22 10.92 -3.83
C GLY A 7 -23.39 11.69 -2.79
N ILE A 8 -24.03 12.43 -1.86
CA ILE A 8 -23.32 13.18 -0.81
C ILE A 8 -22.87 12.23 0.30
N VAL A 9 -23.73 11.30 0.70
CA VAL A 9 -23.43 10.31 1.75
C VAL A 9 -22.34 9.34 1.31
N ASP A 10 -22.37 8.91 0.05
CA ASP A 10 -21.35 8.01 -0.51
C ASP A 10 -19.98 8.69 -0.55
N ARG A 11 -19.92 9.97 -0.95
CA ARG A 11 -18.67 10.74 -1.02
C ARG A 11 -18.06 11.02 0.35
N SER A 12 -18.87 11.36 1.36
CA SER A 12 -18.38 11.52 2.74
C SER A 12 -17.82 10.21 3.33
N ARG A 13 -18.40 9.06 2.96
CA ARG A 13 -17.91 7.76 3.42
C ARG A 13 -16.59 7.36 2.77
N ILE A 14 -16.39 7.74 1.51
CA ILE A 14 -15.12 7.53 0.79
C ILE A 14 -14.03 8.45 1.36
N ASP A 15 -14.35 9.72 1.68
CA ASP A 15 -13.42 10.63 2.35
C ASP A 15 -13.05 10.16 3.77
N ASP A 16 -14.03 9.75 4.59
CA ASP A 16 -13.76 9.18 5.92
C ASP A 16 -12.96 7.88 5.83
N ARG A 17 -13.27 7.01 4.87
CA ARG A 17 -12.53 5.76 4.66
C ARG A 17 -11.12 5.98 4.12
N SER A 18 -10.91 6.99 3.29
CA SER A 18 -9.57 7.39 2.84
C SER A 18 -8.77 8.12 3.93
N LEU A 19 -9.43 8.74 4.89
CA LEU A 19 -8.83 9.19 6.16
C LEU A 19 -8.52 8.01 7.11
N THR A 20 -9.24 6.88 7.01
CA THR A 20 -8.96 5.64 7.78
C THR A 20 -8.05 4.64 7.06
N ILE A 21 -7.79 4.79 5.76
CA ILE A 21 -6.72 4.08 5.06
C ILE A 21 -5.41 4.63 5.63
N ASP A 22 -4.99 4.00 6.71
CA ASP A 22 -3.76 4.32 7.40
C ASP A 22 -2.58 3.99 6.47
N ARG A 23 -1.46 4.70 6.59
CA ARG A 23 -0.26 4.45 5.76
C ARG A 23 0.20 3.00 5.83
N TYR A 24 -0.14 2.30 6.91
CA TYR A 24 0.12 0.88 7.10
C TYR A 24 -0.63 -0.02 6.10
N ASP A 25 -1.86 0.31 5.70
CA ASP A 25 -2.57 -0.42 4.64
C ASP A 25 -1.90 -0.19 3.28
N LEU A 26 -1.36 1.01 3.06
CA LEU A 26 -0.60 1.33 1.84
C LEU A 26 0.74 0.59 1.80
N LEU A 27 1.45 0.51 2.94
CA LEU A 27 2.69 -0.27 3.09
C LEU A 27 2.45 -1.77 2.95
N LEU A 28 1.36 -2.27 3.53
CA LEU A 28 0.95 -3.67 3.42
C LEU A 28 0.60 -4.03 1.96
N GLY A 29 0.02 -3.09 1.21
CA GLY A 29 -0.22 -3.23 -0.24
C GLY A 29 1.04 -3.05 -1.09
N LEU A 30 2.03 -2.28 -0.63
CA LEU A 30 3.24 -1.97 -1.41
C LEU A 30 4.14 -3.20 -1.58
N ILE A 31 4.26 -4.04 -0.56
CA ILE A 31 5.06 -5.27 -0.61
C ILE A 31 4.58 -6.23 -1.71
N PRO A 32 3.30 -6.69 -1.74
CA PRO A 32 2.83 -7.56 -2.81
C PRO A 32 2.87 -6.87 -4.17
N THR A 33 2.62 -5.56 -4.24
CA THR A 33 2.72 -4.80 -5.49
C THR A 33 4.14 -4.81 -6.05
N ALA A 34 5.17 -4.65 -5.20
CA ALA A 34 6.56 -4.70 -5.61
C ALA A 34 6.94 -6.06 -6.23
N PHE A 35 6.45 -7.17 -5.66
CA PHE A 35 6.68 -8.51 -6.21
C PHE A 35 5.92 -8.73 -7.53
N VAL A 36 4.70 -8.21 -7.68
CA VAL A 36 3.97 -8.25 -8.95
C VAL A 36 4.70 -7.46 -10.03
N VAL A 37 5.21 -6.27 -9.71
CA VAL A 37 6.00 -5.45 -10.64
C VAL A 37 7.31 -6.15 -11.02
N ALA A 38 8.01 -6.75 -10.07
CA ALA A 38 9.21 -7.54 -10.33
C ALA A 38 8.92 -8.73 -11.27
N PHE A 39 7.83 -9.45 -11.03
CA PHE A 39 7.40 -10.55 -11.90
C PHE A 39 7.09 -10.05 -13.32
N LEU A 40 6.31 -8.97 -13.45
CA LEU A 40 6.05 -8.35 -14.75
C LEU A 40 7.35 -7.92 -15.44
N ALA A 41 8.28 -7.30 -14.72
CA ALA A 41 9.57 -6.89 -15.27
C ALA A 41 10.38 -8.09 -15.78
N SER A 42 10.42 -9.20 -15.05
CA SER A 42 11.06 -10.44 -15.53
C SER A 42 10.43 -10.94 -16.82
N ARG A 43 9.09 -10.87 -16.96
CA ARG A 43 8.38 -11.34 -18.14
C ARG A 43 8.51 -10.39 -19.35
N LEU A 44 8.40 -9.08 -19.14
CA LEU A 44 8.44 -8.09 -20.21
C LEU A 44 9.86 -7.78 -20.70
N LEU A 45 10.83 -7.71 -19.78
CA LEU A 45 12.22 -7.38 -20.10
C LEU A 45 13.08 -8.65 -20.28
N SER A 46 12.51 -9.84 -20.13
CA SER A 46 13.24 -11.13 -20.15
C SER A 46 14.42 -11.17 -19.18
N LEU A 47 14.30 -10.47 -18.05
CA LEU A 47 15.31 -10.48 -17.01
C LEU A 47 15.33 -11.83 -16.29
N PRO A 48 16.52 -12.32 -15.88
CA PRO A 48 16.61 -13.49 -15.03
C PRO A 48 15.76 -13.28 -13.78
N PHE A 49 14.97 -14.29 -13.44
CA PHE A 49 13.97 -14.19 -12.38
C PHE A 49 14.62 -13.86 -11.03
N GLU A 50 15.83 -14.38 -10.77
CA GLU A 50 16.58 -14.07 -9.55
C GLU A 50 16.88 -12.56 -9.44
N ALA A 51 17.30 -11.92 -10.54
CA ALA A 51 17.60 -10.49 -10.54
C ALA A 51 16.34 -9.63 -10.33
N ALA A 52 15.23 -10.03 -10.94
CA ALA A 52 13.95 -9.34 -10.78
C ALA A 52 13.44 -9.45 -9.33
N VAL A 53 13.51 -10.64 -8.74
CA VAL A 53 13.15 -10.87 -7.33
C VAL A 53 14.06 -10.10 -6.39
N LEU A 54 15.37 -10.04 -6.66
CA LEU A 54 16.31 -9.22 -5.88
C LEU A 54 15.93 -7.74 -5.89
N GLY A 55 15.55 -7.22 -7.07
CA GLY A 55 15.05 -5.85 -7.21
C GLY A 55 13.75 -5.61 -6.42
N GLY A 56 12.79 -6.53 -6.53
CA GLY A 56 11.54 -6.48 -5.75
C GLY A 56 11.79 -6.52 -4.23
N ALA A 57 12.72 -7.38 -3.78
CA ALA A 57 13.10 -7.49 -2.38
C ALA A 57 13.77 -6.21 -1.85
N ALA A 58 14.61 -5.55 -2.64
CA ALA A 58 15.21 -4.27 -2.26
C ALA A 58 14.16 -3.18 -2.05
N ILE A 59 13.16 -3.09 -2.95
CA ILE A 59 12.04 -2.15 -2.82
C ILE A 59 11.19 -2.47 -1.57
N ALA A 60 10.87 -3.74 -1.36
CA ALA A 60 10.12 -4.17 -0.18
C ALA A 60 10.87 -3.89 1.13
N ALA A 61 12.20 -4.06 1.15
CA ALA A 61 13.03 -3.76 2.31
C ALA A 61 13.03 -2.26 2.66
N LEU A 62 13.06 -1.37 1.66
CA LEU A 62 12.94 0.08 1.88
C LEU A 62 11.56 0.45 2.44
N ALA A 63 10.49 -0.16 1.93
CA ALA A 63 9.14 0.02 2.44
C ALA A 63 9.01 -0.44 3.91
N LEU A 64 9.56 -1.61 4.23
CA LEU A 64 9.62 -2.10 5.62
C LEU A 64 10.43 -1.16 6.52
N PHE A 65 11.58 -0.68 6.04
CA PHE A 65 12.43 0.23 6.81
C PHE A 65 11.71 1.55 7.12
N ASP A 66 11.04 2.15 6.14
CA ASP A 66 10.22 3.35 6.35
C ASP A 66 9.07 3.09 7.35
N GLY A 67 8.32 2.00 7.15
CA GLY A 67 7.18 1.63 7.99
C GLY A 67 7.53 1.30 9.45
N VAL A 68 8.71 0.72 9.69
CA VAL A 68 9.15 0.30 11.03
C VAL A 68 9.91 1.40 11.77
N PHE A 69 10.79 2.15 11.08
CA PHE A 69 11.74 3.04 11.75
C PHE A 69 11.37 4.53 11.71
N PHE A 70 10.71 5.03 10.67
CA PHE A 70 10.42 6.46 10.59
C PHE A 70 9.22 6.89 11.45
N ARG A 71 8.21 6.04 11.59
CA ARG A 71 7.10 6.21 12.55
C ARG A 71 6.63 4.85 13.07
N PRO A 72 7.30 4.29 14.10
CA PRO A 72 6.83 3.09 14.76
C PRO A 72 5.40 3.32 15.28
N PRO A 73 4.53 2.30 15.24
CA PRO A 73 3.16 2.42 15.70
C PRO A 73 3.14 2.87 17.16
N THR A 74 2.69 4.08 17.45
CA THR A 74 2.55 4.63 18.81
C THR A 74 1.27 4.13 19.51
N GLY A 75 0.81 2.94 19.13
CA GLY A 75 -0.55 2.45 19.36
C GLY A 75 -0.65 1.26 20.29
N LEU A 76 -0.07 1.33 21.48
CA LEU A 76 -0.64 0.67 22.65
C LEU A 76 -1.08 1.75 23.64
N ARG A 77 -2.17 2.45 23.31
CA ARG A 77 -2.99 3.10 24.34
C ARG A 77 -3.82 2.01 25.01
N GLY A 78 -3.16 1.23 25.86
CA GLY A 78 -3.82 0.45 26.90
C GLY A 78 -4.01 1.33 28.13
N THR A 79 -5.27 1.64 28.42
CA THR A 79 -5.88 1.99 29.73
C THR A 79 -5.20 3.04 30.59
#